data_AF-A0A351X9V0-F1
#
_entry.id   AF-A0A351X9V0-F1
#
_cell.length_a   1.000
_cell.length_b   1.000
_cell.length_c   1.000
_cell.angle_alpha   90.00
_cell.angle_beta   90.00
_cell.angle_gamma   90.00
#
_symmetry.space_group_name_H-M   'P 1'
#
loop_
_entity.id
_entity.type
_entity.pdbx_description
1 polymer ?
#
loop_
_entity_poly.entity_id
_entity_poly.type
_entity_poly.pdbx_seq_one_letter_code
_entity_poly.pdbx_strand_id
1 'polypeptide(L)'
;KYITSSKPAFLSKDKMTSAQKGTAMHSFMQYCDYAKSQNNLEAEIDRLKQNNYITEDEAQVLDRSKLAALFNSSLAKRMFESDNIYREIKVSSFVAVNQIEDTDFDDEVFIQGIADCVFEENGELVLVDYKTDKVDSEEELLERYKNQINFYKYAVAKTLKKPVKV
;
A
#
# COMPACT_ATOMS: atom_id res chain seq x y z
N LYS A 1 -44.39 3.08 -10.20
CA LYS A 1 -43.49 4.23 -9.95
C LYS A 1 -42.13 3.62 -9.62
N TYR A 2 -41.23 3.51 -10.60
CA TYR A 2 -39.96 2.80 -10.45
C TYR A 2 -38.95 3.69 -9.71
N ILE A 3 -38.42 3.19 -8.58
CA ILE A 3 -37.40 3.84 -7.76
C ILE A 3 -36.04 3.32 -8.24
N THR A 4 -35.50 3.97 -9.26
CA THR A 4 -34.08 4.27 -9.46
C THR A 4 -33.87 4.64 -10.93
N SER A 5 -33.50 5.90 -11.19
CA SER A 5 -33.19 6.43 -12.53
C SER A 5 -31.70 6.78 -12.66
N SER A 6 -30.84 6.14 -11.87
CA SER A 6 -29.39 6.25 -12.04
C SER A 6 -28.84 4.88 -12.43
N LYS A 7 -28.14 4.86 -13.57
CA LYS A 7 -27.34 3.71 -13.99
C LYS A 7 -26.31 3.39 -12.89
N PRO A 8 -26.17 2.13 -12.46
CA PRO A 8 -25.08 1.68 -11.59
C PRO A 8 -23.72 2.14 -12.11
N ALA A 9 -22.83 2.62 -11.23
CA ALA A 9 -21.50 3.13 -11.59
C ALA A 9 -20.61 2.11 -12.32
N PHE A 10 -20.92 0.81 -12.23
CA PHE A 10 -20.26 -0.25 -13.01
C PHE A 10 -20.62 -0.23 -14.51
N LEU A 11 -21.74 0.39 -14.90
CA LEU A 11 -22.20 0.50 -16.29
C LEU A 11 -21.71 1.77 -17.01
N SER A 12 -20.96 2.63 -16.31
CA SER A 12 -20.26 3.78 -16.90
C SER A 12 -18.87 3.35 -17.39
N LYS A 13 -18.70 3.28 -18.70
CA LYS A 13 -17.48 2.80 -19.38
C LYS A 13 -16.28 3.75 -19.31
N ASP A 14 -16.35 4.91 -18.67
CA ASP A 14 -15.36 5.97 -18.94
C ASP A 14 -14.47 6.42 -17.77
N LYS A 15 -14.59 5.88 -16.54
CA LYS A 15 -13.62 6.17 -15.46
C LYS A 15 -13.48 4.99 -14.50
N MET A 16 -12.25 4.47 -14.37
CA MET A 16 -11.91 3.54 -13.29
C MET A 16 -12.28 4.13 -11.92
N THR A 17 -12.82 3.28 -11.06
CA THR A 17 -13.18 3.59 -9.67
C THR A 17 -11.92 3.91 -8.83
N SER A 18 -12.09 4.57 -7.67
CA SER A 18 -10.98 4.85 -6.75
C SER A 18 -10.25 3.58 -6.33
N ALA A 19 -10.99 2.48 -6.09
CA ALA A 19 -10.41 1.19 -5.74
C ALA A 19 -9.51 0.65 -6.85
N GLN A 20 -9.95 0.72 -8.11
CA GLN A 20 -9.15 0.28 -9.26
C GLN A 20 -7.88 1.11 -9.45
N LYS A 21 -7.94 2.42 -9.17
CA LYS A 21 -6.74 3.28 -9.18
C LYS A 21 -5.75 2.90 -8.08
N GLY A 22 -6.27 2.55 -6.90
CA GLY A 22 -5.47 1.96 -5.83
C GLY A 22 -4.78 0.68 -6.32
N THR A 23 -5.55 -0.29 -6.83
CA THR A 23 -4.99 -1.54 -7.36
C THR A 23 -3.92 -1.33 -8.43
N ALA A 24 -4.10 -0.39 -9.34
CA ALA A 24 -3.08 -0.03 -10.34
C ALA A 24 -1.79 0.49 -9.68
N MET A 25 -1.93 1.37 -8.68
CA MET A 25 -0.80 1.90 -7.90
C MET A 25 -0.04 0.79 -7.18
N HIS A 26 -0.73 -0.10 -6.45
CA HIS A 26 -0.08 -1.23 -5.76
C HIS A 26 0.64 -2.15 -6.76
N SER A 27 -0.02 -2.52 -7.86
CA SER A 27 0.57 -3.38 -8.90
C SER A 27 1.82 -2.75 -9.49
N PHE A 28 1.80 -1.44 -9.78
CA PHE A 28 2.98 -0.73 -10.24
C PHE A 28 4.11 -0.76 -9.18
N MET A 29 3.83 -0.41 -7.93
CA MET A 29 4.82 -0.37 -6.85
C MET A 29 5.40 -1.75 -6.50
N GLN A 30 4.62 -2.81 -6.70
CA GLN A 30 5.04 -4.20 -6.50
C GLN A 30 6.13 -4.64 -7.48
N TYR A 31 6.04 -4.22 -8.75
CA TYR A 31 6.90 -4.75 -9.82
C TYR A 31 7.93 -3.75 -10.36
N CYS A 32 7.75 -2.45 -10.11
CA CYS A 32 8.66 -1.45 -10.65
C CYS A 32 10.07 -1.58 -10.07
N ASP A 33 11.04 -1.19 -10.88
CA ASP A 33 12.39 -0.89 -10.47
C ASP A 33 12.43 0.57 -10.00
N TYR A 34 12.72 0.76 -8.73
CA TYR A 34 12.64 2.06 -8.07
C TYR A 34 13.65 3.08 -8.61
N ALA A 35 14.90 2.65 -8.85
CA ALA A 35 15.94 3.52 -9.39
C ALA A 35 15.62 3.90 -10.84
N LYS A 36 15.11 2.96 -11.64
CA LYS A 36 14.66 3.28 -13.00
C LYS A 36 13.43 4.17 -13.02
N SER A 37 12.48 3.94 -12.13
CA SER A 37 11.28 4.76 -11.98
C SER A 37 11.61 6.20 -11.63
N GLN A 38 12.59 6.42 -10.74
CA GLN A 38 13.06 7.75 -10.38
C GLN A 38 13.70 8.48 -11.56
N ASN A 39 14.51 7.78 -12.37
CA ASN A 39 15.22 8.37 -13.50
C ASN A 39 14.30 8.60 -14.71
N ASN A 40 13.42 7.65 -15.03
CA ASN A 40 12.52 7.71 -16.16
C ASN A 40 11.25 6.88 -15.90
N LEU A 41 10.26 7.52 -15.28
CA LEU A 41 9.01 6.88 -14.88
C LEU A 41 8.24 6.28 -16.07
N GLU A 42 8.15 6.98 -17.21
CA GLU A 42 7.39 6.50 -18.36
C GLU A 42 8.03 5.26 -19.00
N ALA A 43 9.37 5.23 -19.10
CA ALA A 43 10.07 4.04 -19.59
C ALA A 43 9.83 2.82 -18.70
N GLU A 44 9.72 3.02 -17.38
CA GLU A 44 9.45 1.94 -16.44
C GLU A 44 7.98 1.49 -16.49
N ILE A 45 7.02 2.41 -16.63
CA ILE A 45 5.62 2.08 -16.89
C ILE A 45 5.52 1.23 -18.16
N ASP A 46 6.15 1.66 -19.26
CA ASP A 46 6.13 0.92 -20.52
C ASP A 46 6.77 -0.46 -20.39
N ARG A 47 7.90 -0.58 -19.67
CA ARG A 47 8.52 -1.87 -19.38
C ARG A 47 7.55 -2.80 -18.65
N LEU A 48 6.83 -2.31 -17.65
CA LEU A 48 5.88 -3.12 -16.88
C LEU A 48 4.68 -3.55 -17.73
N LYS A 49 4.16 -2.66 -18.59
CA LYS A 49 3.10 -3.02 -19.56
C LYS A 49 3.56 -4.10 -20.53
N GLN A 50 4.74 -3.94 -21.14
CA GLN A 50 5.29 -4.90 -22.11
C GLN A 50 5.51 -6.29 -21.51
N ASN A 51 5.84 -6.34 -20.22
CA ASN A 51 6.03 -7.59 -19.48
C ASN A 51 4.73 -8.11 -18.84
N ASN A 52 3.57 -7.48 -19.09
CA ASN A 52 2.26 -7.84 -18.56
C ASN A 52 2.16 -7.80 -17.02
N TYR A 53 2.96 -6.98 -16.34
CA TYR A 53 2.83 -6.75 -14.90
C TYR A 53 1.66 -5.82 -14.57
N ILE A 54 1.34 -4.90 -15.47
CA ILE A 54 0.18 -4.02 -15.40
C ILE A 54 -0.50 -3.96 -16.77
N THR A 55 -1.81 -3.74 -16.79
CA THR A 55 -2.60 -3.54 -18.00
C THR A 55 -2.46 -2.13 -18.56
N GLU A 56 -2.88 -1.92 -19.82
CA GLU A 56 -2.91 -0.58 -20.42
C GLU A 56 -3.84 0.37 -19.63
N ASP A 57 -5.00 -0.12 -19.20
CA ASP A 57 -5.95 0.67 -18.40
C ASP A 57 -5.36 1.07 -17.04
N GLU A 58 -4.68 0.14 -16.35
CA GLU A 58 -3.98 0.43 -15.10
C GLU A 58 -2.88 1.48 -15.29
N ALA A 59 -2.06 1.32 -16.32
CA ALA A 59 -1.00 2.27 -16.64
C ALA A 59 -1.56 3.67 -16.96
N GLN A 60 -2.71 3.77 -17.63
CA GLN A 60 -3.33 5.06 -17.94
C GLN A 60 -3.80 5.80 -16.68
N VAL A 61 -4.24 5.09 -15.64
CA VAL A 61 -4.77 5.73 -14.43
C VAL A 61 -3.74 6.05 -13.36
N LEU A 62 -2.49 5.61 -13.51
CA LEU A 62 -1.40 5.97 -12.62
C LEU A 62 -1.22 7.50 -12.57
N ASP A 63 -1.11 8.05 -11.36
CA ASP A 63 -0.85 9.47 -11.17
C ASP A 63 0.66 9.73 -11.24
N ARG A 64 1.12 10.16 -12.42
CA ARG A 64 2.55 10.44 -12.69
C ARG A 64 3.12 11.49 -11.74
N SER A 65 2.32 12.49 -11.39
CA SER A 65 2.75 13.57 -10.51
C SER A 65 3.02 13.04 -9.11
N LYS A 66 2.09 12.24 -8.57
CA LYS A 66 2.26 11.60 -7.25
C LYS A 66 3.40 10.59 -7.23
N LEU A 67 3.54 9.77 -8.28
CA LEU A 67 4.64 8.81 -8.39
C LEU A 67 5.99 9.51 -8.45
N ALA A 68 6.12 10.55 -9.28
CA ALA A 68 7.34 11.35 -9.35
C ALA A 68 7.65 12.03 -8.00
N ALA A 69 6.65 12.59 -7.32
CA ALA A 69 6.83 13.17 -5.99
C ALA A 69 7.29 12.11 -4.96
N LEU A 70 6.69 10.92 -4.96
CA LEU A 70 7.08 9.82 -4.10
C LEU A 70 8.53 9.41 -4.36
N PHE A 71 8.91 9.13 -5.61
CA PHE A 71 10.27 8.67 -5.95
C PHE A 71 11.37 9.73 -5.74
N ASN A 72 10.99 11.00 -5.59
CA ASN A 72 11.91 12.08 -5.22
C ASN A 72 11.84 12.46 -3.73
N SER A 73 11.02 11.76 -2.94
CA SER A 73 10.87 12.03 -1.51
C SER A 73 12.03 11.48 -0.67
N SER A 74 12.17 12.00 0.56
CA SER A 74 13.10 11.46 1.55
C SER A 74 12.79 10.02 1.93
N LEU A 75 11.51 9.62 1.93
CA LEU A 75 11.09 8.24 2.17
C LEU A 75 11.62 7.31 1.08
N ALA A 76 11.45 7.67 -0.20
CA ALA A 76 11.96 6.88 -1.31
C ALA A 76 13.49 6.73 -1.24
N LYS A 77 14.21 7.80 -0.89
CA LYS A 77 15.66 7.72 -0.69
C LYS A 77 16.04 6.64 0.35
N ARG A 78 15.36 6.62 1.52
CA ARG A 78 15.56 5.59 2.56
C ARG A 78 15.25 4.18 2.04
N MET A 79 14.16 4.04 1.28
CA MET A 79 13.81 2.75 0.67
C MET A 79 14.88 2.28 -0.33
N PHE A 80 15.46 3.18 -1.12
CA PHE A 80 16.45 2.82 -2.15
C PHE A 80 17.82 2.48 -1.56
N GLU A 81 18.14 3.06 -0.40
CA GLU A 81 19.36 2.81 0.37
C GLU A 81 19.21 1.58 1.29
N SER A 82 18.02 1.00 1.40
CA SER A 82 17.76 -0.15 2.27
C SER A 82 18.48 -1.42 1.81
N ASP A 83 18.95 -2.21 2.78
CA ASP A 83 19.61 -3.50 2.50
C ASP A 83 18.61 -4.53 1.96
N ASN A 84 17.38 -4.49 2.48
CA ASN A 84 16.30 -5.40 2.12
C ASN A 84 15.01 -4.64 1.96
N ILE A 85 14.28 -4.95 0.90
CA ILE A 85 12.92 -4.47 0.67
C ILE A 85 11.99 -5.62 0.35
N TYR A 86 10.89 -5.70 1.09
CA TYR A 86 9.82 -6.68 0.96
C TYR A 86 8.59 -5.96 0.47
N ARG A 87 7.95 -6.45 -0.60
CA ARG A 87 6.77 -5.83 -1.21
C ARG A 87 5.63 -6.83 -1.24
N GLU A 88 4.41 -6.36 -0.99
CA GLU A 88 3.18 -7.18 -1.00
C GLU A 88 3.33 -8.45 -0.14
N ILE A 89 3.88 -8.29 1.06
CA ILE A 89 4.13 -9.42 1.98
C ILE A 89 2.82 -9.82 2.67
N LYS A 90 2.41 -11.06 2.44
CA LYS A 90 1.29 -11.67 3.16
C LYS A 90 1.69 -11.92 4.60
N VAL A 91 0.93 -11.35 5.52
CA VAL A 91 1.13 -11.54 6.95
C VAL A 91 -0.12 -12.12 7.58
N SER A 92 0.08 -12.98 8.57
CA SER A 92 -1.01 -13.56 9.34
C SER A 92 -0.54 -13.84 10.76
N SER A 93 -1.37 -13.53 11.75
CA SER A 93 -1.09 -13.88 13.14
C SER A 93 -2.38 -14.01 13.94
N PHE A 94 -2.32 -14.84 14.99
CA PHE A 94 -3.22 -14.70 16.13
C PHE A 94 -2.77 -13.51 16.97
N VAL A 95 -3.73 -12.69 17.40
CA VAL A 95 -3.52 -11.50 18.23
C VAL A 95 -4.66 -11.45 19.24
N ALA A 96 -4.35 -11.21 20.51
CA ALA A 96 -5.37 -10.97 21.53
C ALA A 96 -6.10 -9.64 21.25
N VAL A 97 -7.43 -9.61 21.35
CA VAL A 97 -8.22 -8.41 20.99
C VAL A 97 -7.77 -7.17 21.77
N ASN A 98 -7.48 -7.32 23.06
CA ASN A 98 -6.97 -6.24 23.92
C ASN A 98 -5.59 -5.65 23.51
N GLN A 99 -4.86 -6.26 22.56
CA GLN A 99 -3.61 -5.70 22.04
C GLN A 99 -3.83 -4.73 20.88
N ILE A 100 -5.01 -4.76 20.26
CA ILE A 100 -5.33 -3.98 19.05
C ILE A 100 -6.56 -3.09 19.22
N GLU A 101 -7.43 -3.38 20.18
CA GLU A 101 -8.62 -2.61 20.54
C GLU A 101 -8.58 -2.27 22.04
N ASP A 102 -9.19 -1.16 22.41
CA ASP A 102 -9.33 -0.75 23.81
C ASP A 102 -10.43 -1.56 24.51
N THR A 103 -10.09 -2.75 24.97
CA THR A 103 -11.02 -3.69 25.59
C THR A 103 -10.35 -4.66 26.55
N ASP A 104 -11.13 -5.22 27.48
CA ASP A 104 -10.66 -6.22 28.45
C ASP A 104 -10.68 -7.66 27.90
N PHE A 105 -11.27 -7.90 26.72
CA PHE A 105 -11.31 -9.23 26.10
C PHE A 105 -9.92 -9.67 25.60
N ASP A 106 -9.46 -10.84 26.02
CA ASP A 106 -8.17 -11.42 25.67
C ASP A 106 -8.25 -12.58 24.66
N ASP A 107 -9.44 -12.82 24.09
CA ASP A 107 -9.65 -13.82 23.05
C ASP A 107 -8.65 -13.64 21.89
N GLU A 108 -8.07 -14.75 21.42
CA GLU A 108 -7.20 -14.73 20.26
C GLU A 108 -8.04 -14.67 18.98
N VAL A 109 -7.84 -13.62 18.18
CA VAL A 109 -8.41 -13.50 16.84
C VAL A 109 -7.35 -13.75 15.78
N PHE A 110 -7.71 -14.51 14.75
CA PHE A 110 -6.85 -14.69 13.58
C PHE A 110 -7.05 -13.52 12.61
N ILE A 111 -5.96 -12.82 12.30
CA ILE A 111 -5.98 -11.69 11.38
C ILE A 111 -4.99 -11.98 10.24
N GLN A 112 -5.40 -11.64 9.02
CA GLN A 112 -4.61 -11.76 7.81
C GLN A 112 -4.64 -10.45 7.04
N GLY A 113 -3.48 -10.06 6.49
CA GLY A 113 -3.33 -8.86 5.68
C GLY A 113 -2.19 -8.98 4.68
N ILE A 114 -2.03 -7.94 3.87
CA ILE A 114 -0.92 -7.78 2.94
C ILE A 114 -0.30 -6.42 3.24
N ALA A 115 0.96 -6.42 3.67
CA ALA A 115 1.70 -5.17 3.84
C ALA A 115 2.34 -4.78 2.51
N ASP A 116 2.06 -3.56 2.05
CA ASP A 116 2.46 -3.09 0.73
C ASP A 116 3.98 -3.07 0.57
N CYS A 117 4.67 -2.49 1.55
CA CYS A 117 6.12 -2.43 1.57
C CYS A 117 6.68 -2.44 3.00
N VAL A 118 7.75 -3.19 3.19
CA VAL A 118 8.57 -3.18 4.40
C VAL A 118 10.02 -3.11 3.96
N PHE A 119 10.78 -2.13 4.42
CA PHE A 119 12.22 -2.05 4.13
C PHE A 119 13.05 -2.10 5.41
N GLU A 120 14.27 -2.57 5.32
CA GLU A 120 15.19 -2.64 6.45
C GLU A 120 16.14 -1.43 6.47
N GLU A 121 16.21 -0.77 7.61
CA GLU A 121 17.07 0.38 7.84
C GLU A 121 17.70 0.26 9.23
N ASN A 122 19.04 0.24 9.30
CA ASN A 122 19.79 0.14 10.56
C ASN A 122 19.41 -1.07 11.44
N GLY A 123 19.04 -2.20 10.83
CA GLY A 123 18.62 -3.42 11.54
C GLY A 123 17.18 -3.43 12.05
N GLU A 124 16.41 -2.39 11.73
CA GLU A 124 14.98 -2.29 12.03
C GLU A 124 14.16 -2.28 10.75
N LEU A 125 12.92 -2.75 10.82
CA LEU A 125 12.00 -2.77 9.69
C LEU A 125 11.16 -1.50 9.69
N VAL A 126 10.94 -0.89 8.54
CA VAL A 126 10.06 0.27 8.37
C VAL A 126 8.89 -0.15 7.50
N LEU A 127 7.68 -0.03 8.05
CA LEU A 127 6.44 -0.35 7.34
C LEU A 127 5.98 0.87 6.51
N VAL A 128 5.61 0.63 5.26
CA VAL A 128 5.05 1.63 4.35
C VAL A 128 3.77 1.08 3.75
N ASP A 129 2.70 1.87 3.83
CA ASP A 129 1.39 1.58 3.24
C ASP A 129 1.04 2.71 2.26
N TYR A 130 0.72 2.37 1.01
CA TYR A 130 0.46 3.32 -0.06
C TYR A 130 -1.03 3.64 -0.13
N LYS A 131 -1.45 4.77 0.43
CA LYS A 131 -2.83 5.26 0.26
C LYS A 131 -2.95 6.25 -0.89
N THR A 132 -3.89 5.99 -1.79
CA THR A 132 -4.27 6.92 -2.87
C THR A 132 -5.49 7.78 -2.52
N ASP A 133 -6.05 7.59 -1.32
CA ASP A 133 -7.24 8.27 -0.85
C ASP A 133 -7.02 9.79 -0.69
N LYS A 134 -8.09 10.57 -0.84
CA LYS A 134 -8.09 11.97 -0.43
C LYS A 134 -8.31 12.01 1.08
N VAL A 135 -7.47 12.76 1.78
CA VAL A 135 -7.45 12.81 3.23
C VAL A 135 -7.62 14.27 3.62
N ASP A 136 -8.54 14.55 4.54
CA ASP A 136 -8.88 15.91 4.93
C ASP A 136 -7.94 16.45 6.02
N SER A 137 -7.34 15.56 6.83
CA SER A 137 -6.28 15.86 7.81
C SER A 137 -5.38 14.65 8.09
N GLU A 138 -4.16 14.89 8.60
CA GLU A 138 -3.22 13.82 8.99
C GLU A 138 -3.68 13.12 10.28
N GLU A 139 -4.32 13.84 11.20
CA GLU A 139 -4.76 13.31 12.49
C GLU A 139 -5.90 12.29 12.33
N GLU A 140 -6.89 12.58 11.50
CA GLU A 140 -7.99 11.64 11.20
C GLU A 140 -7.45 10.36 10.53
N LEU A 141 -6.45 10.51 9.68
CA LEU A 141 -5.79 9.39 9.02
C LEU A 141 -5.10 8.48 10.03
N LEU A 142 -4.33 9.06 10.95
CA LEU A 142 -3.63 8.32 11.99
C LEU A 142 -4.61 7.58 12.91
N GLU A 143 -5.70 8.22 13.32
CA GLU A 143 -6.69 7.59 14.18
C GLU A 143 -7.40 6.43 13.48
N ARG A 144 -7.75 6.61 12.21
CA ARG A 144 -8.37 5.57 11.38
C ARG A 144 -7.48 4.35 11.14
N TYR A 145 -6.17 4.55 10.97
CA TYR A 145 -5.23 3.48 10.65
C TYR A 145 -4.47 2.93 11.86
N LYS A 146 -4.64 3.49 13.06
CA LYS A 146 -3.92 3.09 14.28
C LYS A 146 -3.97 1.58 14.52
N ASN A 147 -5.17 0.99 14.49
CA ASN A 147 -5.35 -0.44 14.78
C ASN A 147 -4.75 -1.31 13.67
N GLN A 148 -4.90 -0.87 12.40
CA GLN A 148 -4.29 -1.55 11.24
C GLN A 148 -2.76 -1.51 11.28
N ILE A 149 -2.18 -0.36 11.61
CA ILE A 149 -0.74 -0.18 11.77
C ILE A 149 -0.20 -1.05 12.89
N ASN A 150 -0.88 -1.08 14.05
CA ASN A 150 -0.48 -1.93 15.18
C ASN A 150 -0.50 -3.41 14.79
N PHE A 151 -1.53 -3.85 14.07
CA PHE A 151 -1.59 -5.21 13.53
C PHE A 151 -0.40 -5.50 12.60
N TYR A 152 -0.18 -4.66 11.58
CA TYR A 152 0.90 -4.88 10.62
C TYR A 152 2.27 -4.86 11.30
N LYS A 153 2.49 -3.95 12.24
CA LYS A 153 3.70 -3.90 13.06
C LYS A 153 3.94 -5.23 13.77
N TYR A 154 2.92 -5.79 14.43
CA TYR A 154 3.03 -7.08 15.13
C TYR A 154 3.27 -8.24 14.16
N ALA A 155 2.46 -8.33 13.11
CA ALA A 155 2.48 -9.46 12.18
C ALA A 155 3.77 -9.48 11.33
N VAL A 156 4.24 -8.31 10.87
CA VAL A 156 5.52 -8.16 10.17
C VAL A 156 6.69 -8.49 11.10
N ALA A 157 6.69 -7.98 12.33
CA ALA A 157 7.75 -8.28 13.30
C ALA A 157 7.88 -9.78 13.58
N LYS A 158 6.75 -10.50 13.71
CA LYS A 158 6.76 -11.97 13.84
C LYS A 158 7.22 -12.68 12.58
N THR A 159 6.73 -12.24 11.42
CA THR A 159 7.03 -12.90 10.12
C THR A 159 8.51 -12.77 9.77
N LEU A 160 9.08 -11.57 9.94
CA LEU A 160 10.46 -11.25 9.60
C LEU A 160 11.44 -11.38 10.78
N LYS A 161 10.93 -11.68 11.99
CA LYS A 161 11.71 -11.87 13.23
C LYS A 161 12.63 -10.70 13.57
N LYS A 162 12.17 -9.46 13.33
CA LYS A 162 12.91 -8.20 13.57
C LYS A 162 11.96 -7.13 14.13
N PRO A 163 12.46 -6.15 14.90
CA PRO A 163 11.65 -5.02 15.37
C PRO A 163 11.16 -4.16 14.19
N VAL A 164 9.97 -3.58 14.32
CA VAL A 164 9.34 -2.73 13.31
C VAL A 164 9.16 -1.31 13.85
N LYS A 165 9.61 -0.32 13.08
CA LYS A 165 9.31 1.10 13.17
C LYS A 165 8.17 1.45 12.22
N VAL A 166 7.33 2.38 12.66
CA VAL A 166 6.26 2.98 11.85
C VAL A 166 6.47 4.48 11.80
#